data_AF-A0A9W6EJ74-F1
#
_entry.id   AF-A0A9W6EJ74-F1
#
_cell.length_a   1.000
_cell.length_b   1.000
_cell.length_c   1.000
_cell.angle_alpha   90.00
_cell.angle_beta   90.00
_cell.angle_gamma   90.00
#
_symmetry.space_group_name_H-M   'P 1'
#
loop_
_entity.id
_entity.type
_entity.pdbx_description
1 polymer ?
#
loop_
_entity_poly.entity_id
_entity_poly.type
_entity_poly.pdbx_seq_one_letter_code
_entity_poly.pdbx_strand_id
1 'polypeptide(L)'
;MTDTKPLPILSTQHLPLHQTYTILFLDLDVLYNHTTATVILHWYQPDLIPYPNNTNILLPNPQVPTRKPAPYIAPQPPTNSHHRYLYLLYTQPPNYTFPGCFEHIFPPTAEARAGFDMKLFADAAGLGTPVAGNWFYVRNEVDLPTGSESEGGVATSTSMNMATTTTSMSTAIAATTIDSPTETTLAMSNNIIEESQVQAQARLS
;
A
#
# COMPACT_ATOMS: atom_id res chain seq x y z
N MET A 1 2.49 18.60 -7.76
CA MET A 1 2.64 17.28 -7.10
C MET A 1 3.99 16.69 -7.43
N THR A 2 5.02 17.12 -6.70
CA THR A 2 6.41 16.69 -6.87
C THR A 2 6.77 15.50 -5.98
N ASP A 3 6.13 15.39 -4.83
CA ASP A 3 6.58 14.52 -3.74
C ASP A 3 6.25 13.04 -3.97
N THR A 4 5.21 12.76 -4.77
CA THR A 4 4.76 11.40 -5.12
C THR A 4 5.22 10.97 -6.52
N LYS A 5 5.98 11.81 -7.23
CA LYS A 5 6.55 11.45 -8.55
C LYS A 5 7.61 10.34 -8.46
N PRO A 6 8.54 10.36 -7.49
CA PRO A 6 9.50 9.26 -7.33
C PRO A 6 8.80 7.96 -6.91
N LEU A 7 9.44 6.81 -7.19
CA LEU A 7 9.02 5.56 -6.57
C LEU A 7 9.15 5.64 -5.04
N PRO A 8 8.19 5.09 -4.29
CA PRO A 8 8.26 5.10 -2.84
C PRO A 8 9.38 4.19 -2.33
N ILE A 9 9.99 4.60 -1.22
CA ILE A 9 10.84 3.70 -0.43
C ILE A 9 9.93 2.89 0.48
N LEU A 10 10.00 1.56 0.36
CA LEU A 10 9.20 0.63 1.14
C LEU A 10 10.00 0.09 2.31
N SER A 11 9.50 0.27 3.54
CA SER A 11 10.16 -0.25 4.75
C SER A 11 9.96 -1.77 4.91
N THR A 12 10.95 -2.46 5.47
CA THR A 12 10.84 -3.87 5.93
C THR A 12 10.58 -3.98 7.42
N GLN A 13 10.35 -2.86 8.12
CA GLN A 13 10.07 -2.89 9.54
C GLN A 13 8.89 -3.84 9.83
N HIS A 14 9.08 -4.75 10.78
CA HIS A 14 8.12 -5.80 11.15
C HIS A 14 7.76 -6.83 10.07
N LEU A 15 8.48 -6.85 8.93
CA LEU A 15 8.33 -7.89 7.92
C LEU A 15 9.36 -9.03 8.12
N PRO A 16 8.97 -10.30 7.92
CA PRO A 16 9.92 -11.41 7.86
C PRO A 16 11.03 -11.19 6.82
N LEU A 17 12.28 -11.40 7.22
CA LEU A 17 13.45 -11.09 6.37
C LEU A 17 13.76 -12.14 5.29
N HIS A 18 13.23 -13.35 5.41
CA HIS A 18 13.51 -14.48 4.51
C HIS A 18 12.35 -14.79 3.55
N GLN A 19 11.55 -13.78 3.23
CA GLN A 19 10.40 -13.90 2.34
C GLN A 19 10.56 -13.00 1.11
N THR A 20 9.91 -13.41 0.02
CA THR A 20 9.71 -12.59 -1.16
C THR A 20 8.32 -11.95 -1.10
N TYR A 21 8.18 -10.73 -1.60
CA TYR A 21 6.95 -9.96 -1.54
C TYR A 21 6.53 -9.45 -2.93
N THR A 22 5.24 -9.19 -3.05
CA THR A 22 4.61 -8.52 -4.20
C THR A 22 3.86 -7.31 -3.69
N ILE A 23 4.03 -6.15 -4.34
CA ILE A 23 3.27 -4.94 -4.01
C ILE A 23 2.30 -4.58 -5.12
N LEU A 24 1.11 -4.14 -4.71
CA LEU A 24 0.12 -3.46 -5.54
C LEU A 24 -0.03 -2.02 -5.04
N PHE A 25 -0.10 -1.08 -5.97
CA PHE A 25 -0.45 0.31 -5.71
C PHE A 25 -1.68 0.68 -6.51
N LEU A 26 -2.68 1.25 -5.87
CA LEU A 26 -4.03 1.39 -6.41
C LEU A 26 -4.53 2.82 -6.22
N ASP A 27 -5.30 3.31 -7.18
CA ASP A 27 -6.17 4.48 -7.05
C ASP A 27 -7.62 4.00 -6.94
N LEU A 28 -8.27 4.33 -5.83
CA LEU A 28 -9.59 3.80 -5.46
C LEU A 28 -10.76 4.65 -5.96
N ASP A 29 -10.50 5.87 -6.43
CA ASP A 29 -11.53 6.91 -6.60
C ASP A 29 -11.62 7.41 -8.04
N VAL A 30 -11.25 6.59 -9.03
CA VAL A 30 -11.27 6.99 -10.44
C VAL A 30 -12.68 6.93 -11.02
N LEU A 31 -13.09 8.01 -11.71
CA LEU A 31 -14.25 8.02 -12.58
C LEU A 31 -13.82 7.85 -14.05
N TYR A 32 -13.76 6.60 -14.51
CA TYR A 32 -13.40 6.28 -15.89
C TYR A 32 -14.50 6.77 -16.85
N ASN A 33 -14.09 7.40 -17.96
CA ASN A 33 -14.99 8.12 -18.87
C ASN A 33 -15.97 9.07 -18.15
N HIS A 34 -15.53 9.68 -17.03
CA HIS A 34 -16.28 10.64 -16.21
C HIS A 34 -17.57 10.11 -15.57
N THR A 35 -17.88 8.82 -15.67
CA THR A 35 -19.18 8.26 -15.27
C THR A 35 -19.09 6.95 -14.52
N THR A 36 -18.04 6.15 -14.76
CA THR A 36 -17.91 4.81 -14.17
C THR A 36 -16.86 4.82 -13.08
N ALA A 37 -17.29 4.68 -11.82
CA ALA A 37 -16.40 4.48 -10.70
C ALA A 37 -15.60 3.19 -10.88
N THR A 38 -14.29 3.26 -10.69
CA THR A 38 -13.38 2.12 -10.89
C THR A 38 -12.11 2.26 -10.08
N VAL A 39 -11.39 1.16 -9.96
CA VAL A 39 -10.04 1.11 -9.41
C VAL A 39 -9.04 1.08 -10.57
N ILE A 40 -7.99 1.89 -10.47
CA ILE A 40 -6.84 1.83 -11.40
C ILE A 40 -5.62 1.30 -10.65
N LEU A 41 -4.92 0.34 -11.27
CA LEU A 41 -3.59 -0.06 -10.82
C LEU A 41 -2.55 1.01 -11.18
N HIS A 42 -1.84 1.52 -10.19
CA HIS A 42 -0.72 2.46 -10.39
C HIS A 42 0.63 1.75 -10.43
N TRP A 43 0.80 0.61 -9.74
CA TRP A 43 2.05 -0.14 -9.74
C TRP A 43 1.81 -1.60 -9.36
N TYR A 44 2.46 -2.50 -10.08
CA TYR A 44 2.63 -3.89 -9.65
C TYR A 44 4.11 -4.23 -9.74
N GLN A 45 4.69 -4.65 -8.63
CA GLN A 45 6.08 -5.07 -8.55
C GLN A 45 6.17 -6.41 -7.80
N PRO A 46 6.50 -7.49 -8.52
CA PRO A 46 6.83 -8.77 -7.91
C PRO A 46 8.28 -8.81 -7.46
N ASP A 47 8.65 -9.92 -6.84
CA ASP A 47 10.03 -10.30 -6.55
C ASP A 47 10.76 -9.30 -5.63
N LEU A 48 10.04 -8.63 -4.73
CA LEU A 48 10.65 -7.76 -3.72
C LEU A 48 11.26 -8.61 -2.60
N ILE A 49 12.51 -8.34 -2.25
CA ILE A 49 13.17 -8.96 -1.10
C ILE A 49 13.65 -7.88 -0.12
N PRO A 50 13.70 -8.19 1.19
CA PRO A 50 14.41 -7.38 2.16
C PRO A 50 15.88 -7.28 1.76
N TYR A 51 16.42 -6.06 1.71
CA TYR A 51 17.80 -5.87 1.31
C TYR A 51 18.75 -6.47 2.36
N PRO A 52 19.66 -7.39 1.98
CA PRO A 52 20.68 -7.87 2.88
C PRO A 52 21.69 -6.74 3.06
N ASN A 53 21.78 -6.16 4.29
CA ASN A 53 22.82 -5.25 4.83
C ASN A 53 22.22 -4.07 5.63
N ASN A 54 21.35 -4.35 6.62
CA ASN A 54 20.82 -3.37 7.59
C ASN A 54 20.01 -2.18 7.03
N THR A 55 19.67 -2.16 5.74
CA THR A 55 18.68 -1.22 5.24
C THR A 55 17.31 -1.87 5.42
N ASN A 56 16.46 -1.27 6.24
CA ASN A 56 15.10 -1.76 6.49
C ASN A 56 14.22 -1.47 5.27
N ILE A 57 14.61 -1.89 4.06
CA ILE A 57 13.94 -1.57 2.80
C ILE A 57 13.71 -2.79 1.91
N LEU A 58 12.61 -2.76 1.17
CA LEU A 58 12.32 -3.74 0.11
C LEU A 58 12.85 -3.25 -1.24
N LEU A 59 13.53 -4.14 -1.96
CA LEU A 59 14.03 -3.87 -3.31
C LEU A 59 13.73 -5.05 -4.24
N PRO A 60 13.59 -4.83 -5.55
CA PRO A 60 13.51 -5.91 -6.52
C PRO A 60 14.72 -6.84 -6.40
N ASN A 61 14.48 -8.14 -6.36
CA ASN A 61 15.52 -9.15 -6.21
C ASN A 61 16.43 -9.18 -7.45
N PRO A 62 17.73 -8.83 -7.34
CA PRO A 62 18.64 -8.81 -8.48
C PRO A 62 19.11 -10.21 -8.90
N GLN A 63 18.85 -11.25 -8.09
CA GLN A 63 19.36 -12.61 -8.27
C GLN A 63 18.44 -13.49 -9.12
N VAL A 64 17.22 -13.05 -9.40
CA VAL A 64 16.27 -13.75 -10.26
C VAL A 64 15.94 -12.88 -11.47
N PRO A 65 15.71 -13.47 -12.67
CA PRO A 65 15.14 -12.71 -13.77
C PRO A 65 13.84 -12.07 -13.30
N THR A 66 13.82 -10.74 -13.26
CA THR A 66 12.69 -10.01 -12.70
C THR A 66 11.44 -10.34 -13.51
N ARG A 67 10.40 -10.87 -12.87
CA ARG A 67 9.10 -10.98 -13.53
C ARG A 67 8.66 -9.59 -13.94
N LYS A 68 8.05 -9.49 -15.13
CA LYS A 68 7.66 -8.21 -15.72
C LYS A 68 6.80 -7.41 -14.72
N PRO A 69 7.22 -6.21 -14.29
CA PRO A 69 6.38 -5.34 -13.46
C PRO A 69 5.39 -4.57 -14.33
N ALA A 70 4.31 -4.06 -13.73
CA ALA A 70 3.52 -2.99 -14.31
C ALA A 70 4.15 -1.68 -13.82
N PRO A 71 4.74 -0.84 -14.69
CA PRO A 71 5.50 0.34 -14.27
C PRO A 71 4.73 1.28 -13.36
N TYR A 72 5.42 1.93 -12.44
CA TYR A 72 4.84 2.93 -11.54
C TYR A 72 4.25 4.11 -12.33
N ILE A 73 3.00 4.46 -12.02
CA ILE A 73 2.34 5.70 -12.45
C ILE A 73 2.16 6.55 -11.20
N ALA A 74 2.74 7.75 -11.20
CA ALA A 74 2.58 8.68 -10.08
C ALA A 74 1.11 9.07 -9.89
N PRO A 75 0.66 9.34 -8.65
CA PRO A 75 -0.63 9.95 -8.38
C PRO A 75 -0.87 11.19 -9.24
N GLN A 76 -2.01 11.22 -9.92
CA GLN A 76 -2.39 12.29 -10.83
C GLN A 76 -3.92 12.44 -10.89
N PRO A 77 -4.60 12.67 -9.74
CA PRO A 77 -6.04 12.88 -9.74
C PRO A 77 -6.42 14.05 -10.67
N PRO A 78 -7.58 13.99 -11.36
CA PRO A 78 -8.08 15.10 -12.17
C PRO A 78 -8.16 16.41 -11.40
N THR A 79 -8.12 17.53 -12.12
CA THR A 79 -8.28 18.87 -11.54
C THR A 79 -9.60 18.99 -10.77
N ASN A 80 -9.57 19.70 -9.63
CA ASN A 80 -10.67 19.86 -8.69
C ASN A 80 -11.19 18.55 -8.10
N SER A 81 -10.31 17.58 -7.87
CA SER A 81 -10.65 16.30 -7.26
C SER A 81 -9.62 15.86 -6.23
N HIS A 82 -9.96 14.82 -5.48
CA HIS A 82 -9.05 14.15 -4.56
C HIS A 82 -9.26 12.65 -4.63
N HIS A 83 -8.16 11.91 -4.65
CA HIS A 83 -8.19 10.45 -4.77
C HIS A 83 -7.41 9.82 -3.62
N ARG A 84 -7.92 8.69 -3.13
CA ARG A 84 -7.25 7.82 -2.16
C ARG A 84 -6.41 6.78 -2.91
N TYR A 85 -5.17 6.68 -2.47
CA TYR A 85 -4.18 5.78 -3.01
C TYR A 85 -3.81 4.73 -1.97
N LEU A 86 -3.79 3.46 -2.37
CA LEU A 86 -3.60 2.32 -1.48
C LEU A 86 -2.42 1.45 -1.96
N TYR A 87 -1.45 1.24 -1.08
CA TYR A 87 -0.44 0.20 -1.20
C TYR A 87 -0.89 -1.05 -0.46
N LEU A 88 -0.79 -2.20 -1.10
CA LEU A 88 -0.97 -3.52 -0.49
C LEU A 88 0.27 -4.38 -0.76
N LEU A 89 0.85 -4.93 0.30
CA LEU A 89 1.98 -5.84 0.23
C LEU A 89 1.53 -7.26 0.56
N TYR A 90 1.90 -8.21 -0.28
CA TYR A 90 1.61 -9.64 -0.12
C TYR A 90 2.90 -10.43 0.00
N THR A 91 2.87 -11.53 0.76
CA THR A 91 3.91 -12.56 0.62
C THR A 91 3.74 -13.24 -0.74
N GLN A 92 4.82 -13.30 -1.50
CA GLN A 92 4.83 -13.94 -2.80
C GLN A 92 5.09 -15.45 -2.63
N PRO A 93 4.24 -16.33 -3.18
CA PRO A 93 4.46 -17.77 -3.08
C PRO A 93 5.74 -18.19 -3.83
N PRO A 94 6.45 -19.25 -3.41
CA PRO A 94 7.69 -19.70 -4.06
C PRO A 94 7.54 -20.02 -5.55
N ASN A 95 6.40 -20.59 -5.94
CA ASN A 95 6.07 -20.95 -7.32
C ASN A 95 5.17 -19.91 -8.00
N TYR A 96 5.32 -18.63 -7.62
CA TYR A 96 4.50 -17.55 -8.14
C TYR A 96 4.54 -17.48 -9.67
N THR A 97 3.35 -17.44 -10.26
CA THR A 97 3.15 -17.21 -11.69
C THR A 97 2.19 -16.04 -11.83
N PHE A 98 2.53 -15.10 -12.71
CA PHE A 98 1.63 -14.00 -13.00
C PHE A 98 0.36 -14.53 -13.68
N PRO A 99 -0.85 -14.18 -13.22
CA PRO A 99 -2.08 -14.66 -13.84
C PRO A 99 -2.27 -14.08 -15.24
N GLY A 100 -2.30 -14.93 -16.27
CA GLY A 100 -2.36 -14.50 -17.68
C GLY A 100 -3.58 -13.62 -18.03
N CYS A 101 -4.72 -13.80 -17.34
CA CYS A 101 -5.89 -12.94 -17.53
C CYS A 101 -5.66 -11.47 -17.12
N PHE A 102 -4.58 -11.16 -16.40
CA PHE A 102 -4.19 -9.82 -16.00
C PHE A 102 -3.08 -9.21 -16.86
N GLU A 103 -2.65 -9.83 -17.97
CA GLU A 103 -1.56 -9.29 -18.81
C GLU A 103 -1.85 -7.89 -19.38
N HIS A 104 -3.12 -7.51 -19.44
CA HIS A 104 -3.55 -6.19 -19.87
C HIS A 104 -3.01 -5.05 -19.01
N ILE A 105 -2.55 -5.28 -17.77
CA ILE A 105 -2.12 -4.20 -16.84
C ILE A 105 -0.74 -3.58 -17.17
N PHE A 106 0.05 -4.22 -18.04
CA PHE A 106 1.43 -3.81 -18.25
C PHE A 106 1.62 -2.44 -18.91
N PRO A 107 0.84 -2.05 -19.93
CA PRO A 107 0.88 -0.68 -20.44
C PRO A 107 0.54 0.32 -19.32
N PRO A 108 1.31 1.41 -19.18
CA PRO A 108 1.09 2.42 -18.14
C PRO A 108 0.01 3.42 -18.57
N THR A 109 -1.20 2.92 -18.89
CA THR A 109 -2.32 3.77 -19.31
C THR A 109 -3.57 3.47 -18.50
N ALA A 110 -4.48 4.44 -18.40
CA ALA A 110 -5.73 4.27 -17.66
C ALA A 110 -6.61 3.18 -18.31
N GLU A 111 -6.65 3.12 -19.63
CA GLU A 111 -7.41 2.14 -20.41
C GLU A 111 -6.98 0.71 -20.11
N ALA A 112 -5.67 0.52 -19.95
CA ALA A 112 -5.07 -0.77 -19.65
C ALA A 112 -5.23 -1.20 -18.19
N ARG A 113 -5.52 -0.28 -17.27
CA ARG A 113 -5.44 -0.54 -15.82
C ARG A 113 -6.74 -0.26 -15.05
N ALA A 114 -7.71 0.38 -15.68
CA ALA A 114 -9.04 0.58 -15.15
C ALA A 114 -9.80 -0.74 -15.01
N GLY A 115 -10.57 -0.86 -13.94
CA GLY A 115 -11.30 -2.08 -13.61
C GLY A 115 -10.43 -3.14 -12.95
N PHE A 116 -9.25 -2.77 -12.44
CA PHE A 116 -8.37 -3.71 -11.76
C PHE A 116 -9.03 -4.23 -10.47
N ASP A 117 -9.40 -5.51 -10.49
CA ASP A 117 -9.93 -6.20 -9.31
C ASP A 117 -8.78 -6.81 -8.52
N MET A 118 -8.40 -6.13 -7.44
CA MET A 118 -7.30 -6.55 -6.56
C MET A 118 -7.56 -7.88 -5.85
N LYS A 119 -8.83 -8.20 -5.55
CA LYS A 119 -9.20 -9.44 -4.87
C LYS A 119 -9.09 -10.60 -5.85
N LEU A 120 -9.66 -10.43 -7.05
CA LEU A 120 -9.57 -11.44 -8.11
C LEU A 120 -8.11 -11.68 -8.51
N PHE A 121 -7.29 -10.63 -8.57
CA PHE A 121 -5.85 -10.78 -8.81
C PHE A 121 -5.17 -11.60 -7.71
N ALA A 122 -5.38 -11.25 -6.43
CA ALA A 122 -4.78 -11.95 -5.30
C ALA A 122 -5.19 -13.42 -5.24
N ASP A 123 -6.47 -13.72 -5.52
CA ASP A 123 -7.00 -15.08 -5.59
C ASP A 123 -6.37 -15.87 -6.76
N ALA A 124 -6.36 -15.31 -7.97
CA ALA A 124 -5.80 -15.96 -9.16
C ALA A 124 -4.28 -16.17 -9.07
N ALA A 125 -3.59 -15.27 -8.39
CA ALA A 125 -2.14 -15.32 -8.18
C ALA A 125 -1.73 -16.16 -6.95
N GLY A 126 -2.68 -16.60 -6.13
CA GLY A 126 -2.42 -17.36 -4.91
C GLY A 126 -1.67 -16.56 -3.84
N LEU A 127 -1.89 -15.23 -3.78
CA LEU A 127 -1.21 -14.33 -2.85
C LEU A 127 -1.76 -14.40 -1.41
N GLY A 128 -3.00 -14.89 -1.25
CA GLY A 128 -3.67 -14.90 0.05
C GLY A 128 -4.02 -13.48 0.53
N THR A 129 -3.87 -13.23 1.82
CA THR A 129 -4.16 -11.92 2.43
C THR A 129 -2.95 -11.00 2.41
N PRO A 130 -3.13 -9.67 2.31
CA PRO A 130 -2.02 -8.73 2.44
C PRO A 130 -1.39 -8.83 3.84
N VAL A 131 -0.07 -8.72 3.91
CA VAL A 131 0.72 -8.73 5.15
C VAL A 131 1.00 -7.33 5.69
N ALA A 132 0.93 -6.32 4.81
CA ALA A 132 1.03 -4.92 5.18
C ALA A 132 0.27 -4.05 4.15
N GLY A 133 -0.08 -2.84 4.56
CA GLY A 133 -0.69 -1.86 3.68
C GLY A 133 -0.43 -0.45 4.19
N ASN A 134 -0.51 0.51 3.29
CA ASN A 134 -0.44 1.93 3.61
C ASN A 134 -1.32 2.69 2.62
N TRP A 135 -1.81 3.86 3.00
CA TRP A 135 -2.58 4.69 2.12
C TRP A 135 -2.30 6.17 2.38
N PHE A 136 -2.60 6.96 1.37
CA PHE A 136 -2.61 8.41 1.44
C PHE A 136 -3.67 8.92 0.49
N TYR A 137 -3.98 10.21 0.56
CA TYR A 137 -4.76 10.85 -0.49
C TYR A 137 -3.97 11.99 -1.10
N VAL A 138 -4.35 12.34 -2.32
CA VAL A 138 -3.80 13.47 -3.06
C VAL A 138 -4.95 14.36 -3.49
N ARG A 139 -4.79 15.67 -3.29
CA ARG A 139 -5.71 16.70 -3.78
C ARG A 139 -5.10 17.42 -4.96
N ASN A 140 -5.88 17.65 -6.01
CA ASN A 140 -5.51 18.49 -7.13
C ASN A 140 -6.50 19.66 -7.20
N GLU A 141 -6.19 20.72 -6.46
CA GLU A 141 -7.00 21.93 -6.41
C GLU A 141 -6.41 22.98 -7.37
N VAL A 142 -7.27 23.84 -7.93
CA VAL A 142 -6.81 25.01 -8.69
C VAL A 142 -6.64 26.16 -7.72
N ASP A 143 -5.44 26.74 -7.65
CA ASP A 143 -5.19 27.97 -6.90
C ASP A 143 -6.10 29.08 -7.45
N LEU A 144 -7.06 29.56 -6.65
CA LEU A 144 -7.79 30.80 -6.95
C LEU A 144 -6.80 31.98 -6.83
N PRO A 145 -6.90 33.02 -7.67
CA PRO A 145 -5.90 34.08 -7.70
C PRO A 145 -6.01 34.96 -6.45
N THR A 146 -5.26 34.59 -5.41
CA THR A 146 -4.98 35.45 -4.27
C THR A 146 -3.51 35.24 -3.94
N GLY A 147 -2.69 36.27 -4.14
CA GLY A 147 -1.24 36.19 -4.11
C GLY A 147 -0.72 35.54 -2.82
N SER A 148 -0.38 34.26 -2.91
CA SER A 148 0.47 33.51 -2.00
C SER A 148 0.91 32.26 -2.75
N GLU A 149 2.15 31.86 -2.52
CA GLU A 149 2.92 30.93 -3.34
C GLU A 149 2.22 29.57 -3.55
N SER A 150 2.31 29.08 -4.78
CA SER A 150 1.62 27.89 -5.31
C SER A 150 2.19 26.59 -4.71
N GLU A 151 1.39 25.90 -3.90
CA GLU A 151 1.68 24.56 -3.40
C GLU A 151 0.81 23.52 -4.14
N GLY A 152 1.34 23.04 -5.26
CA GLY A 152 0.65 22.06 -6.10
C GLY A 152 0.49 20.70 -5.43
N GLY A 153 -0.68 20.44 -4.86
CA GLY A 153 -1.24 19.16 -4.44
C GLY A 153 -0.50 18.46 -3.31
N VAL A 154 -1.13 18.48 -2.13
CA VAL A 154 -0.60 17.93 -0.87
C VAL A 154 -0.92 16.43 -0.77
N ALA A 155 0.08 15.62 -0.44
CA ALA A 155 -0.08 14.23 -0.06
C ALA A 155 -0.09 14.09 1.47
N THR A 156 -1.12 13.47 2.05
CA THR A 156 -1.20 13.23 3.51
C THR A 156 -1.22 11.73 3.77
N SER A 157 -0.20 11.21 4.47
CA SER A 157 -0.13 9.79 4.86
C SER A 157 -0.69 9.57 6.26
N THR A 158 -1.25 8.38 6.51
CA THR A 158 -1.65 7.93 7.85
C THR A 158 -0.84 6.67 8.18
N SER A 159 -0.24 6.56 9.36
CA SER A 159 0.47 5.33 9.77
C SER A 159 -0.50 4.18 10.07
N MET A 160 -0.08 2.92 9.85
CA MET A 160 -0.90 1.71 10.07
C MET A 160 -0.12 0.60 10.79
N ASN A 161 -0.84 -0.34 11.43
CA ASN A 161 -0.29 -1.49 12.16
C ASN A 161 -0.46 -2.80 11.37
N MET A 162 0.40 -3.79 11.65
CA MET A 162 0.35 -5.16 11.10
C MET A 162 -1.02 -5.85 11.24
N ALA A 163 -1.49 -6.47 10.15
CA ALA A 163 -2.66 -7.35 10.17
C ALA A 163 -2.31 -8.67 10.88
N THR A 164 -2.86 -8.89 12.08
CA THR A 164 -2.68 -10.14 12.81
C THR A 164 -3.70 -11.17 12.35
N THR A 165 -3.25 -12.26 11.71
CA THR A 165 -4.11 -13.39 11.38
C THR A 165 -4.32 -14.26 12.62
N THR A 166 -5.43 -14.09 13.34
CA THR A 166 -5.81 -15.02 14.41
C THR A 166 -6.44 -16.27 13.78
N THR A 167 -5.66 -17.31 13.55
CA THR A 167 -6.19 -18.64 13.25
C THR A 167 -6.90 -19.16 14.51
N SER A 168 -8.23 -19.04 14.53
CA SER A 168 -9.05 -19.62 15.60
C SER A 168 -9.12 -21.13 15.40
N MET A 169 -8.20 -21.88 16.02
CA MET A 169 -8.39 -23.32 16.18
C MET A 169 -9.52 -23.55 17.19
N SER A 170 -10.66 -24.01 16.70
CA SER A 170 -11.77 -24.45 17.55
C SER A 170 -11.38 -25.78 18.20
N THR A 171 -11.05 -25.76 19.49
CA THR A 171 -10.99 -26.96 20.33
C THR A 171 -12.01 -26.82 21.43
N ALA A 172 -13.05 -27.64 21.40
CA ALA A 172 -14.08 -27.71 22.43
C ALA A 172 -13.54 -28.50 23.62
N ILE A 173 -13.42 -27.87 24.80
CA ILE A 173 -13.30 -28.58 26.10
C ILE A 173 -14.02 -27.77 27.20
N ALA A 174 -14.66 -28.54 28.10
CA ALA A 174 -15.67 -28.20 29.08
C ALA A 174 -15.33 -27.14 30.15
N ALA A 175 -16.40 -26.60 30.73
CA ALA A 175 -16.45 -25.61 31.80
C ALA A 175 -15.82 -26.07 33.11
N THR A 176 -15.08 -25.19 33.79
CA THR A 176 -15.08 -25.01 35.26
C THR A 176 -14.58 -23.59 35.61
N THR A 177 -15.09 -23.08 36.72
CA THR A 177 -15.15 -21.71 37.24
C THR A 177 -13.88 -21.16 37.93
N ILE A 178 -13.95 -19.85 38.22
CA ILE A 178 -13.42 -19.03 39.34
C ILE A 178 -12.21 -18.10 39.07
N ASP A 179 -12.50 -16.79 39.23
CA ASP A 179 -11.76 -15.69 39.90
C ASP A 179 -11.30 -14.44 39.11
N SER A 180 -11.61 -13.27 39.70
CA SER A 180 -11.25 -11.87 39.34
C SER A 180 -9.96 -11.42 40.08
N PRO A 181 -9.52 -10.14 40.12
CA PRO A 181 -9.77 -8.92 39.32
C PRO A 181 -8.43 -8.41 38.67
N THR A 182 -8.24 -7.28 37.98
CA THR A 182 -8.35 -5.87 38.42
C THR A 182 -7.88 -4.95 37.28
N GLU A 183 -8.58 -3.83 37.06
CA GLU A 183 -8.12 -2.69 36.24
C GLU A 183 -6.94 -1.95 36.91
N THR A 184 -6.04 -1.40 36.10
CA THR A 184 -5.23 -0.24 36.49
C THR A 184 -4.93 0.64 35.27
N THR A 185 -5.51 1.83 35.30
CA THR A 185 -5.30 3.00 34.43
C THR A 185 -3.96 3.66 34.75
N LEU A 186 -3.19 4.14 33.75
CA LEU A 186 -2.20 5.24 33.80
C LEU A 186 -1.50 5.29 32.42
N ALA A 187 -1.20 6.41 31.77
CA ALA A 187 -1.53 7.82 31.88
C ALA A 187 -1.15 8.47 30.53
N MET A 188 -1.90 9.49 30.12
CA MET A 188 -1.55 10.35 28.99
C MET A 188 -0.31 11.18 29.34
N SER A 189 0.69 11.20 28.45
CA SER A 189 1.72 12.24 28.46
C SER A 189 1.81 12.86 27.07
N ASN A 190 1.44 14.14 26.99
CA ASN A 190 1.59 14.98 25.81
C ASN A 190 3.08 15.24 25.55
N ASN A 191 3.53 15.05 24.31
CA ASN A 191 4.75 15.68 23.84
C ASN A 191 4.53 16.29 22.45
N ILE A 192 4.55 17.62 22.48
CA ILE A 192 4.98 18.65 21.52
C ILE A 192 5.29 18.16 20.10
N ILE A 193 4.57 18.75 19.14
CA ILE A 193 4.72 18.61 17.70
C ILE A 193 5.99 19.35 17.26
N GLU A 194 6.99 18.61 16.77
CA GLU A 194 7.99 19.17 15.84
C GLU A 194 7.53 18.88 14.41
N GLU A 195 7.32 19.95 13.66
CA GLU A 195 7.09 19.90 12.22
C GLU A 195 8.33 19.34 11.52
N SER A 196 8.19 18.16 10.91
CA SER A 196 9.20 17.61 10.01
C SER A 196 8.61 17.53 8.61
N GLN A 197 9.25 18.20 7.66
CA GLN A 197 9.03 18.15 6.22
C GLN A 197 8.76 16.71 5.75
N VAL A 198 7.52 16.39 5.39
CA VAL A 198 7.12 15.03 5.01
C VAL A 198 7.47 14.80 3.54
N GLN A 199 8.63 14.21 3.27
CA GLN A 199 8.76 13.36 2.09
C GLN A 199 7.72 12.23 2.24
N ALA A 200 6.94 11.95 1.20
CA ALA A 200 5.98 10.84 1.18
C ALA A 200 6.70 9.49 1.30
N GLN A 201 7.13 9.14 2.51
CA GLN A 201 7.63 7.82 2.86
C GLN A 201 6.42 6.93 3.06
N ALA A 202 6.28 5.89 2.24
CA ALA A 202 5.36 4.81 2.53
C ALA A 202 5.95 3.98 3.68
N ARG A 203 5.88 4.50 4.92
CA ARG A 203 6.23 3.76 6.12
C ARG A 203 5.11 2.74 6.38
N LEU A 204 5.37 1.49 6.00
CA LEU A 204 4.66 0.33 6.54
C LEU A 204 5.17 0.21 7.99
N SER A 205 4.33 0.56 8.96
CA SER A 205 4.64 0.45 10.40
C SER A 205 4.07 -0.81 11.02
#